data_AF-A0AAV0F7G3-F1
#
_entry.id   AF-A0AAV0F7G3-F1
#
_cell.length_a   1.000
_cell.length_b   1.000
_cell.length_c   1.000
_cell.angle_alpha   90.00
_cell.angle_beta   90.00
_cell.angle_gamma   90.00
#
_symmetry.space_group_name_H-M   'P 1'
#
loop_
_entity.id
_entity.type
_entity.pdbx_description
1 polymer ?
#
loop_
_entity_poly.entity_id
_entity_poly.type
_entity_poly.pdbx_seq_one_letter_code
_entity_poly.pdbx_strand_id
1 'polypeptide(L)'
;MAQPCSCNDDVPEWIKKVKSEGAIPHLDPENCSNGWASPHGDVFMVRGPDYFSNKVKIPASEYLLKPLGFDWIKGPSKLSNLMCNPEHYIRRALLEDCPSGVRPFVWAFNLQVPSKDNYSAVAYFVDMGPTTEGSLMDQFLRGDTAFKNTRLKLVANISKGPWIVKKAVGEQAICVIGRVLTCNYCTGDNFIEVDIDIGSSVVANAIVHLAFNYLTKLTVDIAFLIESQTQSELPERILGAVRFSELDPASARIVEVSPEQSLDRSQSSFSRLWKSLGSSFSSTHKGAQDSGAVSEAGKNEGNVD
;
A
#
# COMPACT_ATOMS: atom_id res chain seq x y z
N MET A 1 -17.05 -45.82 -3.58
CA MET A 1 -16.49 -45.21 -2.37
C MET A 1 -15.74 -43.97 -2.81
N ALA A 2 -16.26 -42.78 -2.47
CA ALA A 2 -15.58 -41.53 -2.78
C ALA A 2 -14.39 -41.37 -1.83
N GLN A 3 -13.20 -41.13 -2.38
CA GLN A 3 -12.03 -40.72 -1.60
C GLN A 3 -12.31 -39.35 -0.96
N PRO A 4 -11.93 -39.13 0.31
CA PRO A 4 -12.02 -37.82 0.91
C PRO A 4 -10.97 -36.90 0.26
N CYS A 5 -11.40 -35.72 -0.23
CA CYS A 5 -10.50 -34.66 -0.64
C CYS A 5 -9.73 -34.14 0.59
N SER A 6 -8.45 -34.52 0.71
CA SER A 6 -7.53 -33.99 1.70
C SER A 6 -6.90 -32.69 1.19
N CYS A 7 -7.57 -31.55 1.38
CA CYS A 7 -7.06 -30.23 0.98
C CYS A 7 -6.08 -29.59 1.98
N ASN A 8 -5.52 -30.34 2.94
CA ASN A 8 -4.64 -29.78 3.97
C ASN A 8 -3.15 -30.18 3.87
N ASP A 9 -2.74 -30.98 2.87
CA ASP A 9 -1.37 -31.54 2.83
C ASP A 9 -0.36 -30.77 1.93
N ASP A 10 -0.77 -29.76 1.16
CA ASP A 10 0.10 -29.11 0.14
C ASP A 10 0.63 -27.71 0.49
N VAL A 11 0.51 -27.25 1.74
CA VAL A 11 1.11 -25.96 2.15
C VAL A 11 2.57 -26.17 2.59
N PRO A 12 3.55 -25.52 1.95
CA PRO A 12 4.96 -25.60 2.36
C PRO A 12 5.19 -25.26 3.83
N GLU A 13 6.07 -26.01 4.50
CA GLU A 13 6.35 -25.85 5.94
C GLU A 13 6.80 -24.44 6.32
N TRP A 14 7.59 -23.77 5.48
CA TRP A 14 8.03 -22.39 5.74
C TRP A 14 6.84 -21.40 5.77
N ILE A 15 5.80 -21.62 4.96
CA ILE A 15 4.57 -20.80 4.99
C ILE A 15 3.83 -21.05 6.30
N LYS A 16 3.75 -22.31 6.76
CA LYS A 16 3.13 -22.64 8.06
C LYS A 16 3.88 -21.95 9.21
N LYS A 17 5.22 -22.00 9.19
CA LYS A 17 6.09 -21.32 10.16
C LYS A 17 5.84 -19.81 10.17
N VAL A 18 5.90 -19.15 9.01
CA VAL A 18 5.64 -17.71 8.90
C VAL A 18 4.27 -17.33 9.47
N LYS A 19 3.21 -18.07 9.15
CA LYS A 19 1.87 -17.81 9.69
C LYS A 19 1.81 -17.94 11.21
N SER A 20 2.59 -18.85 11.79
CA SER A 20 2.63 -19.08 13.24
C SER A 20 3.44 -18.05 14.02
N GLU A 21 4.41 -17.38 13.38
CA GLU A 21 5.24 -16.33 14.01
C GLU A 21 4.53 -14.95 14.07
N GLY A 22 3.50 -14.77 13.24
CA GLY A 22 2.66 -13.58 13.21
C GLY A 22 1.95 -13.34 14.55
N ALA A 23 1.78 -12.07 14.92
CA ALA A 23 1.18 -11.71 16.22
C ALA A 23 -0.32 -12.01 16.30
N ILE A 24 -1.00 -12.04 15.14
CA ILE A 24 -2.44 -12.28 15.05
C ILE A 24 -2.64 -13.72 14.54
N PRO A 25 -3.48 -14.53 15.21
CA PRO A 25 -3.67 -15.92 14.82
C PRO A 25 -4.37 -16.03 13.46
N HIS A 26 -3.88 -16.92 12.61
CA HIS A 26 -4.54 -17.31 11.36
C HIS A 26 -5.65 -18.32 11.66
N LEU A 27 -6.89 -17.95 11.39
CA LEU A 27 -8.09 -18.70 11.77
C LEU A 27 -8.94 -19.07 10.54
N ASP A 28 -9.98 -19.86 10.79
CA ASP A 28 -11.01 -20.13 9.80
C ASP A 28 -11.82 -18.84 9.51
N PRO A 29 -12.14 -18.53 8.24
CA PRO A 29 -12.90 -17.32 7.90
C PRO A 29 -14.29 -17.22 8.54
N GLU A 30 -14.95 -18.35 8.80
CA GLU A 30 -16.26 -18.40 9.47
C GLU A 30 -16.14 -18.21 10.99
N ASN A 31 -14.96 -18.52 11.57
CA ASN A 31 -14.67 -18.39 13.00
C ASN A 31 -13.38 -17.60 13.27
N CYS A 32 -13.37 -16.34 12.84
CA CYS A 32 -12.17 -15.48 12.81
C CYS A 32 -12.08 -14.48 14.00
N SER A 33 -12.70 -14.75 15.15
CA SER A 33 -12.67 -13.81 16.29
C SER A 33 -11.25 -13.56 16.80
N ASN A 34 -10.88 -12.28 16.99
CA ASN A 34 -9.54 -11.82 17.38
C ASN A 34 -8.39 -12.33 16.48
N GLY A 35 -8.71 -12.69 15.24
CA GLY A 35 -7.77 -13.29 14.30
C GLY A 35 -7.80 -12.64 12.92
N TRP A 36 -7.06 -13.26 12.02
CA TRP A 36 -7.12 -12.98 10.60
C TRP A 36 -7.33 -14.27 9.80
N ALA A 37 -7.89 -14.13 8.61
CA ALA A 37 -8.17 -15.24 7.70
C ALA A 37 -8.16 -14.75 6.25
N SER A 38 -8.36 -15.66 5.31
CA SER A 38 -8.66 -15.32 3.91
C SER A 38 -10.15 -15.50 3.64
N PRO A 39 -10.93 -14.43 3.42
CA PRO A 39 -12.35 -14.57 3.13
C PRO A 39 -12.55 -15.28 1.78
N HIS A 40 -13.75 -15.77 1.50
CA HIS A 40 -14.08 -16.30 0.18
C HIS A 40 -14.09 -15.17 -0.86
N GLY A 41 -13.51 -15.39 -2.04
CA GLY A 41 -13.37 -14.35 -3.05
C GLY A 41 -14.69 -13.82 -3.60
N ASP A 42 -15.73 -14.64 -3.57
CA ASP A 42 -17.08 -14.25 -4.02
C ASP A 42 -17.76 -13.19 -3.14
N VAL A 43 -17.18 -12.86 -1.98
CA VAL A 43 -17.59 -11.69 -1.19
C VAL A 43 -17.30 -10.39 -1.96
N PHE A 44 -16.38 -10.42 -2.91
CA PHE A 44 -15.98 -9.27 -3.70
C PHE A 44 -16.51 -9.35 -5.14
N MET A 45 -17.04 -8.23 -5.63
CA MET A 45 -17.53 -8.10 -7.00
C MET A 45 -16.52 -7.33 -7.87
N VAL A 46 -16.01 -7.99 -8.90
CA VAL A 46 -14.97 -7.47 -9.82
C VAL A 46 -15.53 -7.27 -11.23
N ARG A 47 -14.82 -6.52 -12.08
CA ARG A 47 -15.23 -6.30 -13.47
C ARG A 47 -15.28 -7.63 -14.24
N GLY A 48 -16.44 -7.99 -14.78
CA GLY A 48 -16.59 -9.20 -15.59
C GLY A 48 -15.94 -9.09 -16.97
N PRO A 49 -15.93 -10.18 -17.77
CA PRO A 49 -15.25 -10.23 -19.06
C PRO A 49 -15.65 -9.10 -20.02
N ASP A 50 -16.92 -8.72 -20.04
CA ASP A 50 -17.45 -7.69 -20.95
C ASP A 50 -17.75 -6.35 -20.26
N TYR A 51 -17.14 -6.08 -19.10
CA TYR A 51 -17.49 -4.94 -18.25
C TYR A 51 -17.47 -3.59 -18.99
N PHE A 52 -16.56 -3.39 -19.95
CA PHE A 52 -16.50 -2.10 -20.64
C PHE A 52 -17.73 -1.82 -21.51
N SER A 53 -18.40 -2.86 -22.02
CA SER A 53 -19.63 -2.74 -22.80
C SER A 53 -20.88 -2.77 -21.92
N ASN A 54 -20.95 -3.66 -20.93
CA ASN A 54 -22.19 -3.92 -20.18
C ASN A 54 -22.19 -3.44 -18.72
N LYS A 55 -21.04 -3.02 -18.18
CA LYS A 55 -20.83 -2.62 -16.78
C LYS A 55 -21.18 -3.69 -15.74
N VAL A 56 -21.24 -4.96 -16.14
CA VAL A 56 -21.59 -6.08 -15.25
C VAL A 56 -20.38 -6.54 -14.45
N LYS A 57 -20.55 -6.58 -13.13
CA LYS A 57 -19.58 -7.18 -12.21
C LYS A 57 -19.95 -8.62 -11.89
N ILE A 58 -18.95 -9.44 -11.61
CA ILE A 58 -19.08 -10.84 -11.24
C ILE A 58 -18.36 -11.11 -9.91
N PRO A 59 -18.71 -12.18 -9.19
CA PRO A 59 -17.91 -12.65 -8.05
C PRO A 59 -16.47 -12.92 -8.48
N ALA A 60 -15.49 -12.57 -7.61
CA ALA A 60 -14.08 -12.60 -7.98
C ALA A 60 -13.45 -13.99 -8.05
N SER A 61 -14.05 -15.01 -7.40
CA SER A 61 -13.47 -16.35 -7.29
C SER A 61 -12.04 -16.32 -6.69
N GLU A 62 -11.15 -17.21 -7.12
CA GLU A 62 -9.82 -17.37 -6.54
C GLU A 62 -8.86 -16.18 -6.77
N TYR A 63 -8.08 -15.89 -5.75
CA TYR A 63 -7.02 -14.88 -5.73
C TYR A 63 -5.79 -15.33 -6.51
N LEU A 64 -5.03 -14.37 -7.04
CA LEU A 64 -3.77 -14.64 -7.73
C LEU A 64 -2.66 -15.06 -6.76
N LEU A 65 -2.65 -14.50 -5.54
CA LEU A 65 -1.63 -14.71 -4.53
C LEU A 65 -2.20 -15.47 -3.33
N LYS A 66 -1.36 -16.29 -2.70
CA LYS A 66 -1.72 -17.02 -1.47
C LYS A 66 -1.48 -16.14 -0.24
N PRO A 67 -2.33 -16.23 0.81
CA PRO A 67 -2.09 -15.53 2.07
C PRO A 67 -0.83 -16.04 2.77
N LEU A 68 0.05 -15.13 3.17
CA LEU A 68 1.30 -15.45 3.86
C LEU A 68 1.30 -15.03 5.34
N GLY A 69 0.77 -13.85 5.65
CA GLY A 69 0.78 -13.32 7.01
C GLY A 69 -0.10 -12.09 7.17
N PHE A 70 -0.37 -11.73 8.41
CA PHE A 70 -1.02 -10.46 8.76
C PHE A 70 -0.45 -9.94 10.07
N ASP A 71 0.04 -8.70 10.05
CA ASP A 71 0.56 -8.03 11.23
C ASP A 71 -0.33 -6.87 11.66
N TRP A 72 -0.50 -6.77 12.98
CA TRP A 72 -1.07 -5.62 13.65
C TRP A 72 0.01 -5.04 14.57
N ILE A 73 0.61 -3.94 14.12
CA ILE A 73 1.82 -3.38 14.71
C ILE A 73 1.65 -1.88 14.96
N LYS A 74 2.47 -1.33 15.85
CA LYS A 74 2.50 0.09 16.18
C LYS A 74 3.92 0.56 16.48
N GLY A 75 4.17 1.87 16.37
CA GLY A 75 5.50 2.42 16.55
C GLY A 75 5.52 3.90 16.90
N PRO A 76 6.68 4.43 17.36
CA PRO A 76 6.82 5.84 17.71
C PRO A 76 6.65 6.77 16.50
N SER A 77 6.77 6.24 15.28
CA SER A 77 6.56 6.93 14.02
C SER A 77 5.88 5.99 13.02
N LYS A 78 5.46 6.53 11.87
CA LYS A 78 4.92 5.75 10.75
C LYS A 78 5.94 4.68 10.32
N LEU A 79 5.51 3.43 10.37
CA LEU A 79 6.30 2.26 9.98
C LEU A 79 6.22 2.08 8.47
N SER A 80 7.36 2.09 7.78
CA SER A 80 7.46 2.00 6.32
C SER A 80 8.64 1.13 5.93
N ASN A 81 8.60 0.51 4.75
CA ASN A 81 9.67 -0.34 4.23
C ASN A 81 10.05 -1.48 5.19
N LEU A 82 9.07 -2.11 5.83
CA LEU A 82 9.25 -3.24 6.76
C LEU A 82 10.03 -4.40 6.11
N MET A 83 9.72 -4.74 4.87
CA MET A 83 10.35 -5.81 4.10
C MET A 83 11.75 -5.45 3.59
N CYS A 84 12.08 -4.16 3.54
CA CYS A 84 13.43 -3.69 3.26
C CYS A 84 14.40 -4.04 4.45
N ASN A 85 13.90 -4.38 5.64
CA ASN A 85 14.71 -4.90 6.76
C ASN A 85 14.96 -6.42 6.63
N PRO A 86 16.21 -6.90 6.50
CA PRO A 86 16.50 -8.33 6.41
C PRO A 86 16.09 -9.13 7.65
N GLU A 87 16.05 -8.49 8.82
CA GLU A 87 15.64 -9.12 10.10
C GLU A 87 14.12 -9.24 10.24
N HIS A 88 13.33 -8.68 9.32
CA HIS A 88 11.89 -8.90 9.31
C HIS A 88 11.61 -10.40 9.15
N TYR A 89 10.77 -10.99 10.02
CA TYR A 89 10.59 -12.45 10.08
C TYR A 89 10.20 -13.08 8.74
N ILE A 90 9.34 -12.43 7.95
CA ILE A 90 9.01 -12.87 6.59
C ILE A 90 10.22 -12.80 5.67
N ARG A 91 11.04 -11.74 5.79
CA ARG A 91 12.23 -11.57 4.96
C ARG A 91 13.27 -12.63 5.29
N ARG A 92 13.50 -12.89 6.57
CA ARG A 92 14.35 -14.00 7.04
C ARG A 92 13.85 -15.35 6.51
N ALA A 93 12.55 -15.64 6.61
CA ALA A 93 11.99 -16.89 6.10
C ALA A 93 12.17 -17.05 4.58
N LEU A 94 12.04 -15.97 3.80
CA LEU A 94 12.31 -15.98 2.36
C LEU A 94 13.78 -16.27 2.03
N LEU A 95 14.71 -15.82 2.88
CA LEU A 95 16.15 -16.00 2.67
C LEU A 95 16.67 -17.36 3.17
N GLU A 96 16.11 -17.87 4.27
CA GLU A 96 16.67 -19.00 5.01
C GLU A 96 15.82 -20.27 4.93
N ASP A 97 14.49 -20.16 4.92
CA ASP A 97 13.57 -21.30 5.03
C ASP A 97 12.97 -21.73 3.67
N CYS A 98 13.07 -20.89 2.64
CA CYS A 98 12.52 -21.20 1.32
C CYS A 98 13.30 -22.33 0.62
N PRO A 99 12.63 -23.38 0.10
CA PRO A 99 13.28 -24.46 -0.63
C PRO A 99 14.10 -23.97 -1.82
N SER A 100 15.26 -24.58 -2.03
CA SER A 100 16.11 -24.29 -3.20
C SER A 100 15.37 -24.58 -4.51
N GLY A 101 15.49 -23.67 -5.48
CA GLY A 101 14.85 -23.80 -6.80
C GLY A 101 13.46 -23.17 -6.89
N VAL A 102 12.83 -22.82 -5.77
CA VAL A 102 11.60 -22.01 -5.73
C VAL A 102 12.00 -20.53 -5.59
N ARG A 103 11.31 -19.65 -6.30
CA ARG A 103 11.53 -18.19 -6.23
C ARG A 103 10.23 -17.52 -5.83
N PRO A 104 9.84 -17.58 -4.54
CA PRO A 104 8.63 -16.93 -4.09
C PRO A 104 8.74 -15.42 -4.24
N PHE A 105 7.64 -14.76 -4.58
CA PHE A 105 7.55 -13.31 -4.63
C PHE A 105 6.49 -12.80 -3.66
N VAL A 106 6.88 -11.98 -2.70
CA VAL A 106 5.98 -11.50 -1.64
C VAL A 106 5.43 -10.11 -1.93
N TRP A 107 4.13 -9.95 -1.74
CA TRP A 107 3.45 -8.67 -1.75
C TRP A 107 3.05 -8.30 -0.33
N ALA A 108 3.53 -7.18 0.16
CA ALA A 108 3.13 -6.60 1.44
C ALA A 108 2.29 -5.33 1.19
N PHE A 109 1.09 -5.26 1.77
CA PHE A 109 0.27 -4.06 1.77
C PHE A 109 0.16 -3.53 3.19
N ASN A 110 0.83 -2.42 3.46
CA ASN A 110 0.90 -1.79 4.78
C ASN A 110 -0.07 -0.63 4.85
N LEU A 111 -1.24 -0.85 5.47
CA LEU A 111 -2.21 0.20 5.75
C LEU A 111 -1.76 0.99 6.99
N GLN A 112 -1.13 2.13 6.76
CA GLN A 112 -0.62 2.99 7.82
C GLN A 112 -1.75 3.88 8.33
N VAL A 113 -1.99 3.85 9.63
CA VAL A 113 -3.00 4.66 10.34
C VAL A 113 -2.26 5.63 11.28
N PRO A 114 -1.88 6.82 10.78
CA PRO A 114 -1.26 7.84 11.61
C PRO A 114 -2.14 8.18 12.80
N SER A 115 -1.56 8.11 13.98
CA SER A 115 -2.21 8.44 15.24
C SER A 115 -1.11 8.75 16.25
N LYS A 116 -1.46 8.88 17.53
CA LYS A 116 -0.45 9.01 18.58
C LYS A 116 0.53 7.83 18.60
N ASP A 117 0.05 6.61 18.33
CA ASP A 117 0.86 5.39 18.40
C ASP A 117 1.23 4.82 17.01
N ASN A 118 0.83 5.49 15.91
CA ASN A 118 1.07 5.09 14.52
C ASN A 118 0.88 3.58 14.25
N TYR A 119 -0.36 3.16 14.04
CA TYR A 119 -0.68 1.76 13.78
C TYR A 119 -0.43 1.40 12.32
N SER A 120 -0.13 0.13 12.07
CA SER A 120 -0.03 -0.46 10.74
C SER A 120 -0.73 -1.82 10.75
N ALA A 121 -1.68 -1.99 9.82
CA ALA A 121 -2.24 -3.30 9.48
C ALA A 121 -1.57 -3.77 8.17
N VAL A 122 -0.75 -4.81 8.25
CA VAL A 122 0.08 -5.26 7.13
C VAL A 122 -0.37 -6.62 6.67
N ALA A 123 -0.84 -6.71 5.42
CA ALA A 123 -1.24 -7.96 4.80
C ALA A 123 -0.15 -8.45 3.87
N TYR A 124 0.30 -9.69 4.06
CA TYR A 124 1.33 -10.32 3.25
C TYR A 124 0.74 -11.45 2.42
N PHE A 125 1.09 -11.45 1.14
CA PHE A 125 0.70 -12.48 0.17
C PHE A 125 1.93 -12.99 -0.57
N VAL A 126 1.86 -14.20 -1.11
CA VAL A 126 2.96 -14.83 -1.82
C VAL A 126 2.50 -15.47 -3.12
N ASP A 127 3.28 -15.24 -4.18
CA ASP A 127 3.29 -16.07 -5.36
C ASP A 127 4.43 -17.10 -5.23
N MET A 128 4.12 -18.38 -5.44
CA MET A 128 5.12 -19.46 -5.40
C MET A 128 5.70 -19.76 -6.77
N GLY A 129 5.06 -19.27 -7.84
CA GLY A 129 5.49 -19.44 -9.21
C GLY A 129 6.12 -18.17 -9.79
N PRO A 130 6.70 -18.27 -11.00
CA PRO A 130 7.09 -17.07 -11.73
C PRO A 130 5.83 -16.30 -12.13
N THR A 131 5.86 -14.98 -11.91
CA THR A 131 4.84 -14.09 -12.49
C THR A 131 4.82 -14.25 -14.00
N THR A 132 3.63 -14.46 -14.58
CA THR A 132 3.47 -14.61 -16.02
C THR A 132 3.92 -13.34 -16.75
N GLU A 133 4.91 -13.47 -17.63
CA GLU A 133 5.42 -12.34 -18.42
C GLU A 133 4.32 -11.71 -19.26
N GLY A 134 4.28 -10.37 -19.27
CA GLY A 134 3.27 -9.59 -19.98
C GLY A 134 1.92 -9.51 -19.27
N SER A 135 1.71 -10.26 -18.18
CA SER A 135 0.49 -10.14 -17.36
C SER A 135 0.37 -8.74 -16.74
N LEU A 136 -0.85 -8.38 -16.30
CA LEU A 136 -1.06 -7.11 -15.62
C LEU A 136 -0.25 -7.01 -14.31
N MET A 137 -0.01 -8.12 -13.62
CA MET A 137 0.82 -8.17 -12.42
C MET A 137 2.29 -7.88 -12.74
N ASP A 138 2.82 -8.50 -13.81
CA ASP A 138 4.18 -8.24 -14.29
C ASP A 138 4.36 -6.77 -14.77
N GLN A 139 3.39 -6.26 -15.54
CA GLN A 139 3.37 -4.85 -15.94
C GLN A 139 3.33 -3.90 -14.73
N PHE A 140 2.57 -4.24 -13.68
CA PHE A 140 2.54 -3.45 -12.45
C PHE A 140 3.87 -3.48 -11.71
N LEU A 141 4.52 -4.63 -11.58
CA LEU A 141 5.83 -4.72 -10.93
C LEU A 141 6.89 -3.87 -11.65
N ARG A 142 6.92 -3.95 -12.99
CA ARG A 142 7.84 -3.19 -13.85
C ARG A 142 7.47 -1.72 -14.06
N GLY A 143 6.22 -1.36 -13.78
CA GLY A 143 5.70 -0.01 -13.98
C GLY A 143 6.31 1.02 -13.02
N ASP A 144 6.25 2.29 -13.43
CA ASP A 144 6.64 3.41 -12.59
C ASP A 144 5.57 3.75 -11.52
N THR A 145 5.90 4.66 -10.62
CA THR A 145 4.98 5.09 -9.54
C THR A 145 3.68 5.69 -10.09
N ALA A 146 3.74 6.42 -11.21
CA ALA A 146 2.57 7.03 -11.81
C ALA A 146 1.59 5.96 -12.32
N PHE A 147 2.09 4.96 -13.04
CA PHE A 147 1.32 3.80 -13.47
C PHE A 147 0.72 3.09 -12.26
N LYS A 148 1.54 2.69 -11.28
CA LYS A 148 1.09 1.97 -10.08
C LYS A 148 -0.04 2.72 -9.35
N ASN A 149 0.11 4.04 -9.19
CA ASN A 149 -0.89 4.87 -8.51
C ASN A 149 -2.23 4.95 -9.26
N THR A 150 -2.22 4.86 -10.59
CA THR A 150 -3.45 4.87 -11.38
C THR A 150 -4.15 3.52 -11.48
N ARG A 151 -3.53 2.44 -10.97
CA ARG A 151 -4.00 1.06 -11.13
C ARG A 151 -4.28 0.36 -9.81
N LEU A 152 -3.51 0.64 -8.76
CA LEU A 152 -3.70 -0.05 -7.49
C LEU A 152 -5.07 0.26 -6.89
N LYS A 153 -5.85 -0.78 -6.64
CA LYS A 153 -7.23 -0.72 -6.19
C LYS A 153 -7.43 -1.52 -4.91
N LEU A 154 -8.27 -0.99 -4.03
CA LEU A 154 -8.69 -1.62 -2.79
C LEU A 154 -10.21 -1.77 -2.79
N VAL A 155 -10.68 -2.91 -2.29
CA VAL A 155 -12.08 -3.17 -1.97
C VAL A 155 -12.18 -3.54 -0.50
N ALA A 156 -12.94 -2.77 0.28
CA ALA A 156 -13.25 -3.03 1.68
C ALA A 156 -14.71 -3.46 1.84
N ASN A 157 -14.95 -4.47 2.67
CA ASN A 157 -16.27 -4.91 3.07
C ASN A 157 -16.32 -5.08 4.60
N ILE A 158 -17.27 -4.39 5.25
CA ILE A 158 -17.49 -4.52 6.69
C ILE A 158 -18.54 -5.63 6.92
N SER A 159 -18.07 -6.87 7.06
CA SER A 159 -18.94 -8.03 7.24
C SER A 159 -19.71 -7.94 8.57
N LYS A 160 -19.01 -7.66 9.67
CA LYS A 160 -19.58 -7.42 11.01
C LYS A 160 -19.19 -6.04 11.50
N GLY A 161 -20.15 -5.30 12.08
CA GLY A 161 -19.85 -4.00 12.66
C GLY A 161 -21.08 -3.11 12.85
N PRO A 162 -20.94 -2.03 13.63
CA PRO A 162 -21.99 -1.03 13.78
C PRO A 162 -22.38 -0.41 12.44
N TRP A 163 -23.68 -0.13 12.26
CA TRP A 163 -24.22 0.44 11.02
C TRP A 163 -23.55 1.77 10.63
N ILE A 164 -23.13 2.57 11.62
CA ILE A 164 -22.45 3.84 11.40
C ILE A 164 -21.11 3.67 10.67
N VAL A 165 -20.36 2.61 11.00
CA VAL A 165 -19.09 2.28 10.32
C VAL A 165 -19.38 1.79 8.89
N LYS A 166 -20.36 0.89 8.74
CA LYS A 166 -20.78 0.40 7.41
C LYS A 166 -21.18 1.55 6.47
N LYS A 167 -21.94 2.51 7.00
CA LYS A 167 -22.38 3.69 6.24
C LYS A 167 -21.22 4.64 5.91
N ALA A 168 -20.29 4.86 6.84
CA ALA A 168 -19.13 5.72 6.61
C ALA A 168 -18.18 5.14 5.54
N VAL A 169 -18.00 3.81 5.53
CA VAL A 169 -17.23 3.13 4.48
C VAL A 169 -17.94 3.26 3.14
N GLY A 170 -19.25 3.00 3.07
CA GLY A 170 -20.14 3.41 1.97
C GLY A 170 -19.52 3.36 0.56
N GLU A 171 -19.56 4.49 -0.16
CA GLU A 171 -19.00 4.62 -1.52
C GLU A 171 -17.47 4.48 -1.58
N GLN A 172 -16.78 4.70 -0.46
CA GLN A 172 -15.33 4.55 -0.33
C GLN A 172 -14.90 3.08 -0.15
N ALA A 173 -15.86 2.15 -0.09
CA ALA A 173 -15.61 0.72 -0.07
C ALA A 173 -14.80 0.23 -1.27
N ILE A 174 -14.79 0.95 -2.40
CA ILE A 174 -14.02 0.60 -3.59
C ILE A 174 -13.30 1.84 -4.09
N CYS A 175 -11.97 1.82 -4.12
CA CYS A 175 -11.21 2.96 -4.62
C CYS A 175 -9.90 2.54 -5.30
N VAL A 176 -9.49 3.29 -6.31
CA VAL A 176 -8.13 3.23 -6.85
C VAL A 176 -7.25 3.98 -5.87
N ILE A 177 -6.77 3.28 -4.84
CA ILE A 177 -6.13 3.87 -3.66
C ILE A 177 -4.95 4.76 -4.00
N GLY A 178 -4.16 4.42 -5.02
CA GLY A 178 -3.00 5.24 -5.40
C GLY A 178 -3.34 6.63 -5.96
N ARG A 179 -4.61 6.90 -6.31
CA ARG A 179 -5.09 8.24 -6.69
C ARG A 179 -5.59 9.06 -5.51
N VAL A 180 -5.95 8.39 -4.42
CA VAL A 180 -6.62 9.01 -3.25
C VAL A 180 -5.67 9.14 -2.07
N LEU A 181 -4.72 8.22 -1.95
CA LEU A 181 -3.75 8.13 -0.86
C LEU A 181 -2.33 8.17 -1.42
N THR A 182 -1.42 8.77 -0.67
CA THR A 182 0.01 8.63 -0.91
C THR A 182 0.41 7.17 -0.72
N CYS A 183 0.94 6.56 -1.79
CA CYS A 183 1.49 5.21 -1.76
C CYS A 183 3.00 5.26 -2.01
N ASN A 184 3.78 4.62 -1.14
CA ASN A 184 5.21 4.39 -1.34
C ASN A 184 5.47 2.92 -1.67
N TYR A 185 6.36 2.65 -2.62
CA TYR A 185 6.64 1.31 -3.13
C TYR A 185 8.11 0.94 -2.85
N CYS A 186 8.40 0.11 -1.84
CA CYS A 186 9.72 -0.51 -1.65
C CYS A 186 9.72 -1.83 -2.43
N THR A 187 10.67 -2.02 -3.36
CA THR A 187 10.80 -3.23 -4.18
C THR A 187 12.19 -3.80 -4.00
N GLY A 188 12.28 -5.11 -3.82
CA GLY A 188 13.54 -5.85 -3.91
C GLY A 188 13.38 -7.09 -4.79
N ASP A 189 14.40 -7.93 -4.81
CA ASP A 189 14.50 -9.04 -5.77
C ASP A 189 13.33 -10.03 -5.71
N ASN A 190 12.75 -10.22 -4.53
CA ASN A 190 11.70 -11.21 -4.26
C ASN A 190 10.51 -10.64 -3.49
N PHE A 191 10.34 -9.31 -3.47
CA PHE A 191 9.19 -8.71 -2.81
C PHE A 191 8.87 -7.31 -3.32
N ILE A 192 7.63 -6.91 -3.11
CA ILE A 192 7.16 -5.52 -3.16
C ILE A 192 6.38 -5.22 -1.88
N GLU A 193 6.65 -4.07 -1.30
CA GLU A 193 5.88 -3.49 -0.21
C GLU A 193 5.23 -2.21 -0.70
N VAL A 194 3.93 -2.09 -0.44
CA VAL A 194 3.14 -0.89 -0.69
C VAL A 194 2.72 -0.30 0.65
N ASP A 195 3.37 0.79 1.02
CA ASP A 195 3.02 1.63 2.15
C ASP A 195 1.88 2.56 1.75
N ILE A 196 0.71 2.39 2.36
CA ILE A 196 -0.52 3.13 2.05
C ILE A 196 -0.82 4.08 3.21
N ASP A 197 -0.56 5.37 3.00
CA ASP A 197 -0.73 6.39 4.03
C ASP A 197 -2.18 6.88 4.12
N ILE A 198 -2.96 6.32 5.03
CA ILE A 198 -4.36 6.72 5.22
C ILE A 198 -4.48 8.19 5.65
N GLY A 199 -3.50 8.70 6.39
CA GLY A 199 -3.50 10.09 6.87
C GLY A 199 -3.31 11.13 5.78
N SER A 200 -2.92 10.72 4.57
CA SER A 200 -2.76 11.62 3.42
C SER A 200 -4.09 12.10 2.81
N SER A 201 -5.21 11.49 3.18
CA SER A 201 -6.55 11.93 2.78
C SER A 201 -7.41 12.24 4.01
N VAL A 202 -7.92 13.46 4.09
CA VAL A 202 -8.81 13.89 5.17
C VAL A 202 -10.04 12.98 5.31
N VAL A 203 -10.61 12.55 4.18
CA VAL A 203 -11.80 11.70 4.15
C VAL A 203 -11.47 10.28 4.61
N ALA A 204 -10.42 9.67 4.05
CA ALA A 204 -10.03 8.31 4.43
C ALA A 204 -9.61 8.24 5.90
N ASN A 205 -8.85 9.23 6.35
CA ASN A 205 -8.43 9.36 7.74
C ASN A 205 -9.63 9.46 8.69
N ALA A 206 -10.63 10.27 8.36
CA ALA A 206 -11.85 10.39 9.17
C ALA A 206 -12.63 9.06 9.25
N ILE A 207 -12.79 8.35 8.12
CA ILE A 207 -13.50 7.07 8.07
C ILE A 207 -12.76 6.01 8.89
N VAL A 208 -11.44 5.90 8.73
CA VAL A 208 -10.65 4.90 9.44
C VAL A 208 -10.61 5.19 10.93
N HIS A 209 -10.46 6.45 11.36
CA HIS A 209 -10.51 6.78 12.79
C HIS A 209 -11.90 6.56 13.41
N LEU A 210 -12.98 6.75 12.66
CA LEU A 210 -14.31 6.34 13.10
C LEU A 210 -14.37 4.82 13.30
N ALA A 211 -13.88 4.04 12.33
CA ALA A 211 -13.84 2.58 12.42
C ALA A 211 -12.94 2.09 13.58
N PHE A 212 -11.83 2.78 13.82
CA PHE A 212 -10.87 2.46 14.87
C PHE A 212 -11.51 2.44 16.27
N ASN A 213 -12.48 3.31 16.54
CA ASN A 213 -13.22 3.33 17.80
C ASN A 213 -14.10 2.08 18.03
N TYR A 214 -14.31 1.27 16.98
CA TYR A 214 -15.09 0.05 17.02
C TYR A 214 -14.27 -1.19 16.67
N LEU A 215 -12.94 -1.09 16.58
CA LEU A 215 -12.08 -2.13 16.01
C LEU A 215 -12.30 -3.52 16.65
N THR A 216 -12.50 -3.56 17.97
CA THR A 216 -12.81 -4.78 18.75
C THR A 216 -14.21 -5.37 18.50
N LYS A 217 -15.01 -4.75 17.64
CA LYS A 217 -16.37 -5.18 17.24
C LYS A 217 -16.54 -5.26 15.72
N LEU A 218 -15.48 -5.01 14.96
CA LEU A 218 -15.49 -5.04 13.51
C LEU A 218 -14.95 -6.36 12.98
N THR A 219 -15.55 -6.86 11.92
CA THR A 219 -14.92 -7.82 11.01
C THR A 219 -14.84 -7.13 9.66
N VAL A 220 -13.63 -7.03 9.13
CA VAL A 220 -13.33 -6.29 7.90
C VAL A 220 -12.66 -7.24 6.92
N ASP A 221 -13.20 -7.27 5.71
CA ASP A 221 -12.58 -7.92 4.57
C ASP A 221 -11.97 -6.85 3.67
N ILE A 222 -10.69 -7.01 3.31
CA ILE A 222 -9.98 -6.11 2.40
C ILE A 222 -9.38 -6.95 1.28
N ALA A 223 -9.65 -6.56 0.04
CA ALA A 223 -9.02 -7.12 -1.15
C ALA A 223 -8.20 -6.06 -1.89
N PHE A 224 -7.03 -6.46 -2.36
CA PHE A 224 -6.14 -5.65 -3.20
C PHE A 224 -6.17 -6.17 -4.63
N LEU A 225 -6.28 -5.28 -5.60
CA LEU A 225 -6.34 -5.61 -7.02
C LEU A 225 -5.56 -4.59 -7.84
N ILE A 226 -5.27 -4.96 -9.08
CA ILE A 226 -4.83 -4.01 -10.11
C ILE A 226 -6.05 -3.76 -11.01
N GLU A 227 -6.48 -2.51 -11.09
CA GLU A 227 -7.65 -2.13 -11.89
C GLU A 227 -7.42 -2.44 -13.37
N SER A 228 -8.30 -3.26 -13.95
CA SER A 228 -8.35 -3.51 -15.39
C SER A 228 -8.94 -2.29 -16.10
N GLN A 229 -8.22 -1.68 -17.03
CA GLN A 229 -8.61 -0.50 -17.81
C GLN A 229 -8.78 -0.80 -19.30
N THR A 230 -8.39 -1.99 -19.79
CA THR A 230 -8.58 -2.41 -21.19
C THR A 230 -9.26 -3.77 -21.29
N GLN A 231 -9.88 -4.06 -22.43
CA GLN A 231 -10.61 -5.32 -22.66
C GLN A 231 -9.75 -6.57 -22.49
N SER A 232 -8.46 -6.50 -22.86
CA SER A 232 -7.49 -7.60 -22.70
C SER A 232 -7.09 -7.88 -21.25
N GLU A 233 -7.42 -6.98 -20.34
CA GLU A 233 -7.13 -7.13 -18.90
C GLU A 233 -8.34 -7.67 -18.12
N LEU A 234 -9.45 -7.97 -18.80
CA LEU A 234 -10.65 -8.53 -18.19
C LEU A 234 -10.68 -10.07 -18.32
N PRO A 235 -11.34 -10.79 -17.38
CA PRO A 235 -11.98 -10.26 -16.17
C PRO A 235 -10.94 -9.75 -15.14
N GLU A 236 -11.34 -8.77 -14.33
CA GLU A 236 -10.50 -8.25 -13.25
C GLU A 236 -10.33 -9.32 -12.17
N ARG A 237 -9.12 -9.48 -11.62
CA ARG A 237 -8.78 -10.50 -10.62
C ARG A 237 -8.21 -9.85 -9.36
N ILE A 238 -8.53 -10.41 -8.20
CA ILE A 238 -7.94 -9.99 -6.91
C ILE A 238 -6.51 -10.53 -6.81
N LEU A 239 -5.58 -9.68 -6.38
CA LEU A 239 -4.22 -10.10 -6.01
C LEU A 239 -4.28 -10.96 -4.76
N GLY A 240 -4.82 -10.41 -3.67
CA GLY A 240 -5.02 -11.12 -2.41
C GLY A 240 -6.06 -10.42 -1.55
N ALA A 241 -6.66 -11.16 -0.62
CA ALA A 241 -7.60 -10.60 0.34
C ALA A 241 -7.35 -11.11 1.76
N VAL A 242 -7.64 -10.26 2.72
CA VAL A 242 -7.51 -10.55 4.15
C VAL A 242 -8.80 -10.18 4.87
N ARG A 243 -9.21 -11.04 5.80
CA ARG A 243 -10.20 -10.78 6.83
C ARG A 243 -9.44 -10.56 8.12
N PHE A 244 -9.77 -9.52 8.87
CA PHE A 244 -9.38 -9.41 10.27
C PHE A 244 -10.61 -9.08 11.10
N SER A 245 -10.64 -9.57 12.34
CA SER A 245 -11.78 -9.39 13.21
C SER A 245 -11.35 -8.99 14.61
N GLU A 246 -12.11 -8.06 15.18
CA GLU A 246 -12.08 -7.71 16.60
C GLU A 246 -10.67 -7.34 17.08
N LEU A 247 -9.87 -6.70 16.21
CA LEU A 247 -8.51 -6.31 16.56
C LEU A 247 -8.53 -5.34 17.74
N ASP A 248 -7.70 -5.62 18.75
CA ASP A 248 -7.48 -4.76 19.90
C ASP A 248 -6.27 -3.85 19.64
N PRO A 249 -6.42 -2.51 19.65
CA PRO A 249 -5.27 -1.60 19.60
C PRO A 249 -4.22 -1.86 20.68
N ALA A 250 -4.62 -2.41 21.84
CA ALA A 250 -3.69 -2.77 22.90
C ALA A 250 -2.82 -3.99 22.54
N SER A 251 -3.30 -4.90 21.69
CA SER A 251 -2.57 -6.10 21.28
C SER A 251 -1.58 -5.86 20.12
N ALA A 252 -1.55 -4.66 19.54
CA ALA A 252 -0.62 -4.31 18.48
C ALA A 252 0.84 -4.48 18.96
N ARG A 253 1.62 -5.27 18.22
CA ARG A 253 3.04 -5.51 18.54
C ARG A 253 3.83 -4.22 18.31
N ILE A 254 4.63 -3.83 19.30
CA ILE A 254 5.48 -2.64 19.21
C ILE A 254 6.68 -2.97 18.33
N VAL A 255 6.89 -2.15 17.31
CA VAL A 255 8.10 -2.19 16.48
C VAL A 255 9.00 -1.03 16.91
N GLU A 256 10.17 -1.37 17.43
CA GLU A 256 11.20 -0.39 17.73
C GLU A 256 11.83 0.09 16.42
N VAL A 257 11.89 1.41 16.23
CA VAL A 257 12.56 2.01 15.08
C VAL A 257 13.98 2.37 15.51
N SER A 258 14.99 1.74 14.89
CA SER A 258 16.38 2.07 15.14
C SER A 258 16.66 3.56 14.82
N PRO A 259 17.37 4.31 15.67
CA PRO A 259 17.61 5.75 15.50
C PRO A 259 18.25 6.15 14.16
N GLU A 260 19.00 5.25 13.51
CA GLU A 260 19.73 5.53 12.26
C GLU A 260 18.80 5.84 11.07
N GLN A 261 17.57 5.30 11.05
CA GLN A 261 16.60 5.58 9.99
C GLN A 261 15.95 6.98 10.11
N SER A 262 16.09 7.65 11.25
CA SER A 262 15.55 8.99 11.47
C SER A 262 16.45 10.09 10.89
N LEU A 263 17.75 9.85 10.81
CA LEU A 263 18.75 10.85 10.38
C LEU A 263 18.78 11.05 8.86
N ASP A 264 18.49 10.01 8.08
CA ASP A 264 18.52 10.06 6.61
C ASP A 264 17.29 10.79 6.01
N ARG A 265 16.20 10.90 6.78
CA ARG A 265 15.01 11.70 6.41
C ARG A 265 15.24 13.21 6.50
N SER A 266 16.10 13.67 7.40
CA SER A 266 16.41 15.10 7.54
C SER A 266 17.30 15.61 6.40
N GLN A 267 18.29 14.80 6.00
CA GLN A 267 19.27 15.21 4.99
C GLN A 267 18.74 15.12 3.55
N SER A 268 17.83 14.19 3.26
CA SER A 268 17.32 13.99 1.89
C SER A 268 16.36 15.09 1.40
N SER A 269 15.64 15.78 2.30
CA SER A 269 14.74 16.88 1.95
C SER A 269 15.46 18.24 1.83
N PHE A 270 16.51 18.49 2.62
CA PHE A 270 17.25 19.76 2.58
C PHE A 270 18.38 19.77 1.54
N SER A 271 19.07 18.66 1.31
CA SER A 271 20.22 18.61 0.39
C SER A 271 19.81 18.66 -1.10
N ARG A 272 18.59 18.24 -1.46
CA ARG A 272 18.08 18.31 -2.84
C ARG A 272 17.59 19.72 -3.21
N LEU A 273 17.04 20.46 -2.25
CA LEU A 273 16.57 21.83 -2.48
C LEU A 273 17.73 22.82 -2.62
N TRP A 274 18.82 22.64 -1.86
CA TRP A 274 20.00 23.50 -1.95
C TRP A 274 20.86 23.26 -3.19
N LYS A 275 20.78 22.08 -3.82
CA LYS A 275 21.46 21.81 -5.09
C LYS A 275 20.76 22.40 -6.33
N SER A 276 19.51 22.87 -6.19
CA SER A 276 18.75 23.49 -7.30
C SER A 276 18.78 25.02 -7.30
N LEU A 277 19.22 25.67 -6.21
CA LEU A 277 19.20 27.14 -6.07
C LEU A 277 20.60 27.77 -6.03
N GLY A 278 21.67 26.96 -6.08
CA GLY A 278 23.06 27.40 -5.88
C GLY A 278 23.95 27.43 -7.12
N SER A 279 23.41 27.53 -8.34
CA SER A 279 24.23 27.49 -9.57
C SER A 279 23.88 28.52 -10.64
N SER A 280 23.24 29.65 -10.29
CA SER A 280 22.92 30.69 -11.28
C SER A 280 23.15 32.11 -10.77
N PHE A 281 24.34 32.41 -10.24
CA PHE A 281 24.86 33.78 -10.17
C PHE A 281 26.39 33.75 -10.04
N SER A 282 27.12 33.75 -11.17
CA SER A 282 28.46 34.36 -11.27
C SER A 282 29.03 34.20 -12.69
N SER A 283 28.80 35.18 -13.56
CA SER A 283 29.71 35.55 -14.66
C SER A 283 29.19 36.86 -15.26
N THR A 284 29.76 38.01 -14.92
CA THR A 284 30.93 38.64 -15.58
C THR A 284 30.43 39.91 -16.30
N HIS A 285 30.72 41.08 -15.73
CA HIS A 285 30.89 42.29 -16.53
C HIS A 285 32.08 43.07 -15.97
N LYS A 286 33.17 43.10 -16.77
CA LYS A 286 34.28 44.03 -16.63
C LYS A 286 34.58 44.60 -18.01
N GLY A 287 34.28 45.89 -18.16
CA GLY A 287 35.02 46.88 -18.95
C GLY A 287 34.83 46.93 -20.49
N ALA A 288 34.26 48.03 -20.98
CA ALA A 288 34.85 48.86 -22.04
C ALA A 288 34.13 50.24 -22.13
N GLN A 289 34.94 51.29 -22.32
CA GLN A 289 34.61 52.68 -22.70
C GLN A 289 33.92 52.70 -24.09
N ASP A 290 33.24 53.74 -24.59
CA ASP A 290 33.57 55.17 -24.61
C ASP A 290 32.40 56.03 -25.15
N SER A 291 32.44 57.33 -24.82
CA SER A 291 31.95 58.50 -25.58
C SER A 291 30.45 58.79 -25.84
N GLY A 292 30.04 60.04 -25.54
CA GLY A 292 29.07 60.78 -26.38
C GLY A 292 27.99 61.65 -25.71
N ALA A 293 28.39 62.82 -25.17
CA ALA A 293 27.75 64.16 -25.21
C ALA A 293 26.21 64.41 -25.09
N VAL A 294 25.84 65.29 -24.12
CA VAL A 294 24.97 66.53 -24.16
C VAL A 294 23.50 66.36 -24.67
N SER A 295 22.42 66.83 -24.03
CA SER A 295 22.06 68.22 -23.64
C SER A 295 20.87 68.34 -22.64
N GLU A 296 20.93 69.41 -21.85
CA GLU A 296 19.88 70.36 -21.44
C GLU A 296 18.51 69.95 -20.86
N ALA A 297 18.34 70.35 -19.59
CA ALA A 297 17.36 71.32 -19.05
C ALA A 297 15.85 71.14 -19.33
N GLY A 298 15.08 71.06 -18.23
CA GLY A 298 13.63 71.30 -18.25
C GLY A 298 12.99 71.10 -16.88
N LYS A 299 12.78 72.21 -16.17
CA LYS A 299 12.11 72.32 -14.87
C LYS A 299 10.59 72.05 -14.93
N ASN A 300 10.09 71.67 -13.77
CA ASN A 300 8.82 72.05 -13.12
C ASN A 300 7.48 71.41 -13.52
N GLU A 301 6.90 70.83 -12.47
CA GLU A 301 5.56 71.08 -11.90
C GLU A 301 4.32 70.98 -12.80
N GLY A 302 3.38 70.16 -12.34
CA GLY A 302 2.00 70.17 -12.82
C GLY A 302 1.19 69.02 -12.26
N ASN A 303 0.68 69.20 -11.04
CA ASN A 303 -0.33 68.36 -10.42
C ASN A 303 -1.70 68.57 -11.08
N VAL A 304 -2.60 67.60 -10.86
CA VAL A 304 -4.08 67.62 -10.95
C VAL A 304 -4.71 66.96 -12.19
N ASP A 305 -5.46 65.90 -11.83
CA ASP A 305 -6.53 65.11 -12.49
C ASP A 305 -6.20 64.09 -13.60
#